data_AF-A0A9P8F1Y5-F1
#
_entry.id   AF-A0A9P8F1Y5-F1
#
_cell.length_a   1.000
_cell.length_b   1.000
_cell.length_c   1.000
_cell.angle_alpha   90.00
_cell.angle_beta   90.00
_cell.angle_gamma   90.00
#
_symmetry.space_group_name_H-M   'P 1'
#
loop_
_entity.id
_entity.type
_entity.pdbx_description
1 polymer ?
#
loop_
_entity_poly.entity_id
_entity_poly.type
_entity_poly.pdbx_seq_one_letter_code
_entity_poly.pdbx_strand_id
1 'polypeptide(L)'
;LVDAHGMDVSTTYFRRLLQSNAPLIFSPNQNAQRSASDSGSYPLLVSEMQKLTRMPSQAAKIADALDTSTDGDLFKDFDLSTFMDHFRLDPTAKVTLALACKLVSKQDIKTKADAILSNNYSPFLEAIANPTADDISSSFLSSILFRLILDPPRQWNKDAQEHLLGSLNERFVKLRTYPSSEVSAFIAFMDLIPTNTALVRPVQREGPRATSSIDSCKDVLARVDQISPQLVAVALAYMLLSDESYDIGVFVSAVRQHPQAQNIDWYAVVKAFDMAPMRITKSQFLALYNALLPIARETDTFDIQCLWGGSWLSTNAQLSFVTAFLSCSPQELDASQIPRLRAAFSMDEFADASEEVKAYAQKAVSHPMVSLEATKFLFHVIFQSQDAYNQAQNLGIPEIVINANTDIFVCAASACEKPWAALQEMALNQLFRPFFHKSLPNYDFVLHALWKHDKSWLASKLVEAYNADPT
;
A
#
# COMPACT_ATOMS: atom_id res chain seq x y z
N LEU A 1 -23.95 11.18 3.14
CA LEU A 1 -24.96 11.79 4.05
C LEU A 1 -24.91 11.19 5.46
N VAL A 2 -24.85 9.86 5.62
CA VAL A 2 -24.72 9.21 6.94
C VAL A 2 -23.39 9.53 7.64
N ASP A 3 -22.26 9.63 6.92
CA ASP A 3 -20.96 9.94 7.53
C ASP A 3 -20.79 11.40 7.99
N ALA A 4 -21.46 12.34 7.32
CA ALA A 4 -21.43 13.76 7.72
C ALA A 4 -22.21 13.97 9.01
N HIS A 5 -23.43 13.42 9.09
CA HIS A 5 -24.25 13.50 10.31
C HIS A 5 -23.70 12.59 11.44
N GLY A 6 -23.03 11.48 11.10
CA GLY A 6 -22.43 10.57 12.09
C GLY A 6 -21.24 11.17 12.84
N MET A 7 -20.40 11.98 12.16
CA MET A 7 -19.29 12.67 12.83
C MET A 7 -19.79 13.73 13.80
N ASP A 8 -20.72 14.61 13.39
CA ASP A 8 -21.27 15.66 14.25
C ASP A 8 -21.96 15.10 15.50
N VAL A 9 -22.66 13.97 15.37
CA VAL A 9 -23.29 13.29 16.51
C VAL A 9 -22.24 12.72 17.47
N SER A 10 -21.16 12.12 16.96
CA SER A 10 -20.09 11.56 17.80
C SER A 10 -19.32 12.63 18.57
N THR A 11 -19.04 13.76 17.91
CA THR A 11 -18.37 14.93 18.49
C THR A 11 -19.23 15.55 19.58
N THR A 12 -20.53 15.75 19.32
CA THR A 12 -21.48 16.30 20.29
C THR A 12 -21.66 15.36 21.50
N TYR A 13 -21.75 14.04 21.24
CA TYR A 13 -21.82 13.03 22.28
C TYR A 13 -20.60 13.06 23.21
N PHE A 14 -19.39 13.07 22.65
CA PHE A 14 -18.17 13.10 23.45
C PHE A 14 -18.04 14.39 24.26
N ARG A 15 -18.37 15.56 23.67
CA ARG A 15 -18.38 16.84 24.40
C ARG A 15 -19.29 16.79 25.61
N ARG A 16 -20.51 16.26 25.46
CA ARG A 16 -21.47 16.15 26.55
C ARG A 16 -20.97 15.21 27.66
N LEU A 17 -20.41 14.06 27.29
CA LEU A 17 -19.78 13.15 28.26
C LEU A 17 -18.64 13.82 29.02
N LEU A 18 -17.78 14.57 28.32
CA LEU A 18 -16.65 15.24 28.92
C LEU A 18 -17.10 16.37 29.86
N GLN A 19 -18.06 17.20 29.44
CA GLN A 19 -18.62 18.27 30.28
C GLN A 19 -19.26 17.72 31.55
N SER A 20 -20.05 16.62 31.47
CA SER A 20 -20.70 16.04 32.65
C SER A 20 -19.72 15.41 33.65
N ASN A 21 -18.52 15.05 33.20
CA ASN A 21 -17.49 14.43 34.02
C ASN A 21 -16.29 15.35 34.31
N ALA A 22 -16.30 16.59 33.82
CA ALA A 22 -15.20 17.54 34.02
C ALA A 22 -14.81 17.76 35.49
N PRO A 23 -15.74 17.81 36.47
CA PRO A 23 -15.37 17.92 37.88
C PRO A 23 -14.58 16.72 38.42
N LEU A 24 -14.78 15.51 37.86
CA LEU A 24 -13.99 14.32 38.25
C LEU A 24 -12.55 14.41 37.77
N ILE A 25 -12.36 15.00 36.59
CA ILE A 25 -11.11 14.99 35.84
C ILE A 25 -10.22 16.16 36.27
N PHE A 26 -10.79 17.36 36.33
CA PHE A 26 -10.03 18.60 36.46
C PHE A 26 -10.14 19.26 37.84
N SER A 27 -11.08 18.84 38.70
CA SER A 27 -11.23 19.44 40.02
C SER A 27 -10.38 18.73 41.08
N PRO A 28 -9.57 19.45 41.87
CA PRO A 28 -8.89 18.89 43.03
C PRO A 28 -9.85 18.66 44.22
N ASN A 29 -11.12 19.06 44.11
CA ASN A 29 -12.05 19.13 45.24
C ASN A 29 -12.86 17.82 45.39
N GLN A 30 -12.61 17.06 46.46
CA GLN A 30 -13.19 15.72 46.70
C GLN A 30 -14.74 15.70 46.75
N ASN A 31 -15.38 16.81 47.13
CA ASN A 31 -16.85 16.90 47.17
C ASN A 31 -17.48 16.99 45.79
N ALA A 32 -16.79 17.59 44.81
CA ALA A 32 -17.25 17.65 43.42
C ALA A 32 -17.05 16.31 42.68
N GLN A 33 -16.12 15.47 43.17
CA GLN A 33 -15.90 14.13 42.65
C GLN A 33 -17.03 13.16 43.07
N ARG A 34 -17.56 13.27 44.29
CA ARG A 34 -18.64 12.39 44.79
C ARG A 34 -19.97 12.58 44.04
N SER A 35 -20.33 13.80 43.66
CA SER A 35 -21.57 14.08 42.93
C SER A 35 -21.51 13.69 41.46
N ALA A 36 -20.33 13.73 40.85
CA ALA A 36 -20.12 13.34 39.46
C ALA A 36 -19.92 11.81 39.29
N SER A 37 -19.41 11.10 40.31
CA SER A 37 -19.30 9.63 40.32
C SER A 37 -20.64 8.91 40.32
N ASP A 38 -21.72 9.58 40.75
CA ASP A 38 -23.10 9.05 40.70
C ASP A 38 -23.72 9.11 39.29
N SER A 39 -23.05 9.76 38.32
CA SER A 39 -23.49 9.74 36.93
C SER A 39 -23.02 8.45 36.25
N GLY A 40 -23.95 7.64 35.74
CA GLY A 40 -23.64 6.45 34.93
C GLY A 40 -22.90 6.74 33.61
N SER A 41 -22.49 7.99 33.39
CA SER A 41 -21.82 8.49 32.19
C SER A 41 -20.29 8.35 32.22
N TYR A 42 -19.67 8.28 33.41
CA TYR A 42 -18.22 8.14 33.52
C TYR A 42 -17.67 6.84 32.92
N PRO A 43 -18.30 5.66 33.12
CA PRO A 43 -17.86 4.43 32.46
C PRO A 43 -17.92 4.49 30.92
N LEU A 44 -18.87 5.26 30.37
CA LEU A 44 -18.96 5.49 28.92
C LEU A 44 -17.77 6.33 28.43
N LEU A 45 -17.40 7.37 29.17
CA LEU A 45 -16.21 8.18 28.86
C LEU A 45 -14.93 7.33 28.92
N VAL A 46 -14.78 6.48 29.96
CA VAL A 46 -13.66 5.52 30.05
C VAL A 46 -13.64 4.58 28.84
N SER A 47 -14.80 4.07 28.41
CA SER A 47 -14.91 3.22 27.22
C SER A 47 -14.48 3.94 25.95
N GLU A 48 -14.84 5.22 25.77
CA GLU A 48 -14.37 6.02 24.64
C GLU A 48 -12.85 6.21 24.65
N MET A 49 -12.24 6.36 25.83
CA MET A 49 -10.78 6.48 25.96
C MET A 49 -10.06 5.16 25.69
N GLN A 50 -10.61 4.03 26.10
CA GLN A 50 -10.05 2.69 25.84
C GLN A 50 -10.00 2.34 24.34
N LYS A 51 -10.83 2.97 23.50
CA LYS A 51 -10.82 2.78 22.05
C LYS A 51 -9.59 3.41 21.38
N LEU A 52 -8.84 4.29 22.06
CA LEU A 52 -7.71 5.01 21.47
C LEU A 52 -6.62 4.12 20.91
N THR A 53 -6.41 2.91 21.46
CA THR A 53 -5.37 1.96 20.98
C THR A 53 -5.92 0.89 20.03
N ARG A 54 -7.23 0.95 19.72
CA ARG A 54 -7.92 -0.07 18.92
C ARG A 54 -8.58 0.50 17.67
N MET A 55 -8.90 1.79 17.66
CA MET A 55 -9.64 2.46 16.59
C MET A 55 -8.90 3.73 16.13
N PRO A 56 -8.28 3.74 14.93
CA PRO A 56 -7.54 4.91 14.44
C PRO A 56 -8.36 6.20 14.35
N SER A 57 -9.67 6.08 14.11
CA SER A 57 -10.60 7.21 13.98
C SER A 57 -11.04 7.81 15.32
N GLN A 58 -10.85 7.09 16.43
CA GLN A 58 -11.30 7.57 17.74
C GLN A 58 -10.55 8.83 18.18
N ALA A 59 -9.23 8.86 17.99
CA ALA A 59 -8.41 10.01 18.35
C ALA A 59 -8.82 11.28 17.59
N ALA A 60 -9.18 11.16 16.31
CA ALA A 60 -9.67 12.28 15.50
C ALA A 60 -11.00 12.82 16.05
N LYS A 61 -11.97 11.94 16.36
CA LYS A 61 -13.26 12.34 16.95
C LYS A 61 -13.09 13.09 18.28
N ILE A 62 -12.17 12.63 19.12
CA ILE A 62 -11.86 13.29 20.38
C ILE A 62 -11.22 14.65 20.12
N ALA A 63 -10.23 14.73 19.22
CA ALA A 63 -9.59 15.99 18.86
C ALA A 63 -10.58 17.03 18.32
N ASP A 64 -11.49 16.63 17.43
CA ASP A 64 -12.58 17.46 16.90
C ASP A 64 -13.56 17.91 17.99
N ALA A 65 -13.79 17.06 19.00
CA ALA A 65 -14.61 17.42 20.15
C ALA A 65 -13.95 18.51 20.99
N LEU A 66 -12.62 18.54 21.07
CA LEU A 66 -11.85 19.57 21.78
C LEU A 66 -11.71 20.88 20.97
N ASP A 67 -11.88 20.82 19.65
CA ASP A 67 -11.69 21.94 18.72
C ASP A 67 -12.89 22.91 18.64
N THR A 68 -13.51 23.25 19.78
CA THR A 68 -14.64 24.20 19.85
C THR A 68 -14.37 25.38 20.78
N SER A 69 -14.58 26.61 20.32
CA SER A 69 -14.44 27.81 21.16
C SER A 69 -15.75 28.26 21.82
N THR A 70 -16.88 27.61 21.51
CA THR A 70 -18.23 28.11 21.83
C THR A 70 -18.91 27.43 23.02
N ASP A 71 -18.42 26.27 23.47
CA ASP A 71 -19.16 25.38 24.39
C ASP A 71 -18.68 25.44 25.87
N GLY A 72 -18.41 26.65 26.38
CA GLY A 72 -18.11 26.92 27.80
C GLY A 72 -16.63 27.00 28.19
N ASP A 73 -16.34 27.42 29.43
CA ASP A 73 -14.98 27.68 29.93
C ASP A 73 -14.05 26.46 29.87
N LEU A 74 -14.60 25.24 30.00
CA LEU A 74 -13.84 23.99 29.97
C LEU A 74 -12.98 23.83 28.71
N PHE A 75 -13.53 24.17 27.54
CA PHE A 75 -12.85 23.94 26.26
C PHE A 75 -11.94 25.10 25.86
N LYS A 76 -12.05 26.26 26.52
CA LYS A 76 -11.23 27.44 26.23
C LYS A 76 -9.77 27.21 26.61
N ASP A 77 -9.54 26.76 27.84
CA ASP A 77 -8.22 26.50 28.41
C ASP A 77 -8.03 25.02 28.75
N PHE A 78 -8.43 24.14 27.83
CA PHE A 78 -8.47 22.68 28.07
C PHE A 78 -7.09 22.13 28.44
N ASP A 79 -6.98 21.51 29.62
CA ASP A 79 -5.73 20.89 30.09
C ASP A 79 -5.58 19.46 29.57
N LEU A 80 -4.98 19.35 28.39
CA LEU A 80 -4.76 18.08 27.71
C LEU A 80 -3.87 17.11 28.51
N SER A 81 -2.91 17.61 29.29
CA SER A 81 -2.02 16.76 30.07
C SER A 81 -2.77 16.12 31.22
N THR A 82 -3.47 16.94 32.02
CA THR A 82 -4.29 16.44 33.14
C THR A 82 -5.34 15.45 32.64
N PHE A 83 -5.95 15.73 31.48
CA PHE A 83 -6.91 14.82 30.86
C PHE A 83 -6.27 13.45 30.55
N MET A 84 -5.13 13.41 29.87
CA MET A 84 -4.45 12.15 29.53
C MET A 84 -3.96 11.39 30.77
N ASP A 85 -3.47 12.11 31.78
CA ASP A 85 -2.95 11.50 33.01
C ASP A 85 -4.08 10.93 33.89
N HIS A 86 -5.25 11.57 33.91
CA HIS A 86 -6.44 11.06 34.60
C HIS A 86 -6.84 9.67 34.10
N PHE A 87 -6.85 9.47 32.78
CA PHE A 87 -7.16 8.16 32.17
C PHE A 87 -5.97 7.19 32.15
N ARG A 88 -4.81 7.60 32.66
CA ARG A 88 -3.58 6.79 32.69
C ARG A 88 -3.22 6.23 31.32
N LEU A 89 -3.34 7.06 30.29
CA LEU A 89 -3.04 6.65 28.92
C LEU A 89 -1.59 6.17 28.84
N ASP A 90 -1.40 5.00 28.23
CA ASP A 90 -0.07 4.48 27.91
C ASP A 90 0.63 5.35 26.85
N PRO A 91 1.95 5.17 26.62
CA PRO A 91 2.69 5.98 25.64
C PRO A 91 2.07 5.95 24.23
N THR A 92 1.55 4.82 23.78
CA THR A 92 0.91 4.67 22.47
C THR A 92 -0.38 5.47 22.36
N ALA A 93 -1.26 5.40 23.37
CA ALA A 93 -2.49 6.17 23.44
C ALA A 93 -2.22 7.67 23.53
N LYS A 94 -1.22 8.08 24.33
CA LYS A 94 -0.79 9.49 24.44
C LYS A 94 -0.32 10.04 23.10
N VAL A 95 0.57 9.32 22.40
CA VAL A 95 1.05 9.72 21.07
C VAL A 95 -0.08 9.76 20.05
N THR A 96 -0.96 8.75 20.03
CA THR A 96 -2.10 8.69 19.08
C THR A 96 -3.02 9.90 19.23
N LEU A 97 -3.43 10.24 20.46
CA LEU A 97 -4.30 11.38 20.72
C LEU A 97 -3.58 12.70 20.47
N ALA A 98 -2.32 12.84 20.86
CA ALA A 98 -1.55 14.05 20.60
C ALA A 98 -1.36 14.31 19.10
N LEU A 99 -1.10 13.27 18.29
CA LEU A 99 -1.03 13.41 16.83
C LEU A 99 -2.35 13.93 16.24
N ALA A 100 -3.51 13.40 16.69
CA ALA A 100 -4.80 13.91 16.25
C ALA A 100 -5.02 15.39 16.67
N CYS A 101 -4.63 15.74 17.90
CA CYS A 101 -4.70 17.10 18.41
C CYS A 101 -3.78 18.10 17.67
N LYS A 102 -2.80 17.66 16.86
CA LYS A 102 -2.03 18.56 15.99
C LYS A 102 -2.81 19.07 14.78
N LEU A 103 -3.86 18.35 14.37
CA LEU A 103 -4.65 18.64 13.17
C LEU A 103 -5.81 19.62 13.40
N VAL A 104 -6.14 19.91 14.66
CA VAL A 104 -7.24 20.81 15.05
C VAL A 104 -6.99 22.26 14.60
N SER A 105 -7.94 23.17 14.79
CA SER A 105 -7.75 24.60 14.47
C SER A 105 -7.10 25.38 15.62
N LYS A 106 -7.39 25.05 16.88
CA LYS A 106 -6.86 25.73 18.08
C LYS A 106 -5.35 25.61 18.28
N GLN A 107 -4.65 26.75 18.31
CA GLN A 107 -3.20 26.82 18.47
C GLN A 107 -2.69 26.39 19.85
N ASP A 108 -3.45 26.64 20.93
CA ASP A 108 -3.09 26.20 22.28
C ASP A 108 -3.03 24.67 22.38
N ILE A 109 -4.06 23.98 21.88
CA ILE A 109 -4.12 22.51 21.83
C ILE A 109 -2.95 21.95 21.01
N LYS A 110 -2.65 22.54 19.84
CA LYS A 110 -1.49 22.13 19.03
C LYS A 110 -0.18 22.23 19.79
N THR A 111 0.01 23.34 20.51
CA THR A 111 1.25 23.59 21.27
C THR A 111 1.40 22.57 22.41
N LYS A 112 0.31 22.27 23.12
CA LYS A 112 0.27 21.23 24.16
C LYS A 112 0.54 19.84 23.57
N ALA A 113 -0.06 19.53 22.43
CA ALA A 113 0.14 18.27 21.72
C ALA A 113 1.60 18.06 21.28
N ASP A 114 2.24 19.09 20.72
CA ASP A 114 3.68 19.06 20.37
C ASP A 114 4.57 18.76 21.58
N ALA A 115 4.27 19.35 22.74
CA ALA A 115 5.02 19.11 23.97
C ALA A 115 4.82 17.68 24.48
N ILE A 116 3.58 17.18 24.45
CA ILE A 116 3.26 15.79 24.81
C ILE A 116 4.00 14.81 23.89
N LEU A 117 4.01 15.03 22.58
CA LEU A 117 4.72 14.17 21.62
C LEU A 117 6.23 14.16 21.87
N SER A 118 6.82 15.33 22.14
CA SER A 118 8.25 15.43 22.41
C SER A 118 8.65 14.68 23.70
N ASN A 119 7.83 14.79 24.75
CA ASN A 119 8.07 14.12 26.04
C ASN A 119 7.77 12.62 26.02
N ASN A 120 6.85 12.16 25.15
CA ASN A 120 6.44 10.76 25.08
C ASN A 120 7.08 9.99 23.93
N TYR A 121 7.98 10.60 23.15
CA TYR A 121 8.62 9.94 22.02
C TYR A 121 9.42 8.71 22.44
N SER A 122 10.37 8.83 23.38
CA SER A 122 11.17 7.68 23.83
C SER A 122 10.33 6.59 24.51
N PRO A 123 9.38 6.92 25.43
CA PRO A 123 8.46 5.91 25.98
C PRO A 123 7.63 5.20 24.90
N PHE A 124 7.25 5.90 23.83
CA PHE A 124 6.52 5.32 22.70
C PHE A 124 7.38 4.36 21.89
N LEU A 125 8.64 4.71 21.62
CA LEU A 125 9.59 3.81 20.95
C LEU A 125 9.81 2.51 21.74
N GLU A 126 9.95 2.62 23.06
CA GLU A 126 10.07 1.47 23.95
C GLU A 126 8.81 0.59 23.93
N ALA A 127 7.61 1.21 23.91
CA ALA A 127 6.34 0.49 23.80
C ALA A 127 6.21 -0.24 22.45
N ILE A 128 6.66 0.35 21.34
CA ILE A 128 6.67 -0.31 20.02
C ILE A 128 7.60 -1.52 20.03
N ALA A 129 8.83 -1.34 20.55
CA ALA A 129 9.87 -2.36 20.55
C ALA A 129 9.53 -3.57 21.44
N ASN A 130 8.58 -3.44 22.36
CA ASN A 130 8.20 -4.46 23.34
C ASN A 130 6.71 -4.84 23.21
N PRO A 131 6.34 -5.63 22.19
CA PRO A 131 4.96 -6.08 22.01
C PRO A 131 4.49 -6.96 23.19
N THR A 132 3.21 -6.81 23.59
CA THR A 132 2.57 -7.56 24.68
C THR A 132 1.46 -8.50 24.17
N ALA A 133 0.75 -9.20 25.06
CA ALA A 133 -0.38 -10.05 24.66
C ALA A 133 -1.59 -9.26 24.11
N ASP A 134 -1.81 -8.05 24.62
CA ASP A 134 -2.84 -7.09 24.17
C ASP A 134 -2.24 -5.99 23.28
N ASP A 135 -1.28 -6.36 22.43
CA ASP A 135 -0.56 -5.44 21.56
C ASP A 135 -1.44 -4.87 20.44
N ILE A 136 -1.02 -3.72 19.92
CA ILE A 136 -1.72 -3.05 18.83
C ILE A 136 -1.63 -3.85 17.52
N SER A 137 -2.68 -3.78 16.70
CA SER A 137 -2.64 -4.40 15.36
C SER A 137 -1.62 -3.69 14.47
N SER A 138 -1.11 -4.41 13.45
CA SER A 138 -0.15 -3.83 12.51
C SER A 138 -0.75 -2.69 11.68
N SER A 139 -2.04 -2.76 11.35
CA SER A 139 -2.78 -1.66 10.71
C SER A 139 -2.83 -0.42 11.60
N PHE A 140 -3.20 -0.60 12.88
CA PHE A 140 -3.25 0.51 13.84
C PHE A 140 -1.87 1.14 14.05
N LEU A 141 -0.82 0.32 14.22
CA LEU A 141 0.56 0.77 14.30
C LEU A 141 0.93 1.61 13.07
N SER A 142 0.70 1.09 11.86
CA SER A 142 0.98 1.80 10.61
C SER A 142 0.29 3.16 10.58
N SER A 143 -0.99 3.24 10.96
CA SER A 143 -1.74 4.51 11.00
C SER A 143 -1.10 5.56 11.92
N ILE A 144 -0.55 5.17 13.07
CA ILE A 144 0.16 6.07 13.98
C ILE A 144 1.47 6.54 13.33
N LEU A 145 2.22 5.60 12.76
CA LEU A 145 3.51 5.85 12.14
C LEU A 145 3.39 6.86 10.98
N PHE A 146 2.41 6.68 10.09
CA PHE A 146 2.12 7.63 9.01
C PHE A 146 1.76 9.02 9.53
N ARG A 147 0.94 9.12 10.60
CA ARG A 147 0.62 10.43 11.21
C ARG A 147 1.86 11.07 11.83
N LEU A 148 2.69 10.28 12.51
CA LEU A 148 3.91 10.74 13.16
C LEU A 148 4.88 11.38 12.16
N ILE A 149 5.10 10.76 11.01
CA ILE A 149 6.08 11.29 10.06
C ILE A 149 5.56 12.50 9.27
N LEU A 150 4.24 12.61 9.08
CA LEU A 150 3.63 13.75 8.40
C LEU A 150 3.59 15.01 9.28
N ASP A 151 3.35 14.81 10.57
CA ASP A 151 3.32 15.86 11.60
C ASP A 151 4.28 15.56 12.77
N PRO A 152 5.59 15.50 12.50
CA PRO A 152 6.56 15.05 13.47
C PRO A 152 6.69 16.02 14.66
N PRO A 153 7.14 15.52 15.83
CA PRO A 153 7.48 16.38 16.95
C PRO A 153 8.63 17.34 16.57
N ARG A 154 8.75 18.47 17.29
CA ARG A 154 9.75 19.51 16.98
C ARG A 154 11.20 19.01 16.95
N GLN A 155 11.49 17.96 17.73
CA GLN A 155 12.80 17.33 17.84
C GLN A 155 13.07 16.26 16.77
N TRP A 156 12.23 16.15 15.74
CA TRP A 156 12.39 15.15 14.70
C TRP A 156 13.58 15.47 13.79
N ASN A 157 14.56 14.59 13.84
CA ASN A 157 15.77 14.63 13.04
C ASN A 157 16.09 13.21 12.53
N LYS A 158 17.20 13.07 11.82
CA LYS A 158 17.64 11.77 11.30
C LYS A 158 17.85 10.73 12.40
N ASP A 159 18.42 11.13 13.54
CA ASP A 159 18.63 10.24 14.68
C ASP A 159 17.31 9.71 15.26
N ALA A 160 16.29 10.57 15.36
CA ALA A 160 14.95 10.18 15.79
C ALA A 160 14.32 9.17 14.83
N GLN A 161 14.51 9.36 13.52
CA GLN A 161 14.05 8.41 12.49
C GLN A 161 14.77 7.06 12.61
N GLU A 162 16.09 7.07 12.77
CA GLU A 162 16.90 5.85 12.94
C GLU A 162 16.49 5.08 14.20
N HIS A 163 16.19 5.78 15.31
CA HIS A 163 15.65 5.13 16.52
C HIS A 163 14.28 4.49 16.29
N LEU A 164 13.37 5.14 15.55
CA LEU A 164 12.07 4.55 15.23
C LEU A 164 12.22 3.28 14.39
N LEU A 165 13.08 3.33 13.37
CA LEU A 165 13.38 2.16 12.53
C LEU A 165 14.00 1.04 13.36
N GLY A 166 14.91 1.37 14.29
CA GLY A 166 15.49 0.43 15.24
C GLY A 166 14.44 -0.26 16.11
N SER A 167 13.51 0.51 16.69
CA SER A 167 12.41 -0.03 17.51
C SER A 167 11.45 -0.92 16.71
N LEU A 168 11.15 -0.57 15.46
CA LEU A 168 10.34 -1.42 14.58
C LEU A 168 11.07 -2.73 14.25
N ASN A 169 12.36 -2.67 13.93
CA ASN A 169 13.15 -3.87 13.67
C ASN A 169 13.20 -4.78 14.90
N GLU A 170 13.46 -4.23 16.09
CA GLU A 170 13.48 -4.97 17.35
C GLU A 170 12.14 -5.66 17.64
N ARG A 171 11.01 -4.96 17.39
CA ARG A 171 9.66 -5.52 17.52
C ARG A 171 9.49 -6.78 16.68
N PHE A 172 9.79 -6.71 15.39
CA PHE A 172 9.58 -7.84 14.48
C PHE A 172 10.55 -9.00 14.74
N VAL A 173 11.78 -8.70 15.17
CA VAL A 173 12.72 -9.72 15.67
C VAL A 173 12.14 -10.46 16.89
N LYS A 174 11.56 -9.75 17.86
CA LYS A 174 10.92 -10.37 19.03
C LYS A 174 9.68 -11.19 18.69
N LEU A 175 8.86 -10.69 17.77
CA LEU A 175 7.68 -11.41 17.25
C LEU A 175 8.07 -12.63 16.40
N ARG A 176 9.32 -12.70 15.91
CA ARG A 176 9.80 -13.71 14.96
C ARG A 176 8.97 -13.73 13.68
N THR A 177 8.52 -12.57 13.25
CA THR A 177 7.75 -12.36 12.02
C THR A 177 8.41 -11.27 11.19
N TYR A 178 8.12 -11.24 9.89
CA TYR A 178 8.46 -10.10 9.05
C TYR A 178 7.50 -8.93 9.33
N PRO A 179 7.92 -7.67 9.08
CA PRO A 179 7.00 -6.55 9.09
C PRO A 179 5.80 -6.80 8.16
N SER A 180 4.61 -6.37 8.58
CA SER A 180 3.43 -6.44 7.72
C SER A 180 3.61 -5.53 6.50
N SER A 181 2.79 -5.73 5.45
CA SER A 181 2.80 -4.90 4.25
C SER A 181 2.69 -3.41 4.57
N GLU A 182 1.83 -3.05 5.53
CA GLU A 182 1.56 -1.67 5.93
C GLU A 182 2.76 -1.05 6.66
N VAL A 183 3.44 -1.83 7.49
CA VAL A 183 4.63 -1.33 8.22
C VAL A 183 5.85 -1.29 7.33
N SER A 184 6.03 -2.27 6.43
CA SER A 184 7.05 -2.20 5.37
C SER A 184 6.83 -0.99 4.47
N ALA A 185 5.58 -0.73 4.11
CA ALA A 185 5.17 0.43 3.35
C ALA A 185 5.46 1.75 4.08
N PHE A 186 5.22 1.83 5.38
CA PHE A 186 5.62 2.97 6.20
C PHE A 186 7.14 3.17 6.18
N ILE A 187 7.93 2.11 6.40
CA ILE A 187 9.39 2.17 6.33
C ILE A 187 9.82 2.69 4.96
N ALA A 188 9.14 2.25 3.88
CA ALA A 188 9.38 2.76 2.54
C ALA A 188 9.08 4.24 2.40
N PHE A 189 7.97 4.65 2.97
CA PHE A 189 7.52 6.03 2.96
C PHE A 189 8.45 6.93 3.78
N MET A 190 9.06 6.44 4.86
CA MET A 190 10.07 7.19 5.62
C MET A 190 11.27 7.60 4.77
N ASP A 191 11.73 6.70 3.90
CA ASP A 191 12.84 6.98 2.98
C ASP A 191 12.44 7.97 1.87
N LEU A 192 11.14 8.04 1.54
CA LEU A 192 10.59 8.95 0.52
C LEU A 192 10.33 10.38 1.00
N ILE A 193 9.93 10.54 2.26
CA ILE A 193 9.47 11.81 2.82
C ILE A 193 10.48 12.96 2.90
N PRO A 194 11.83 12.77 2.97
CA PRO A 194 12.71 13.87 3.37
C PRO A 194 12.71 15.14 2.51
N THR A 195 11.92 15.26 1.43
CA THR A 195 11.98 16.43 0.54
C THR A 195 10.68 17.21 0.29
N ASN A 196 9.45 16.68 0.37
CA ASN A 196 8.24 17.53 0.29
C ASN A 196 6.91 16.77 0.55
N THR A 197 6.16 17.09 1.61
CA THR A 197 4.82 16.51 1.91
C THR A 197 3.66 17.44 1.56
N ALA A 198 3.90 18.46 0.72
CA ALA A 198 2.93 19.52 0.44
C ALA A 198 1.60 19.02 -0.13
N LEU A 199 1.58 17.96 -0.95
CA LEU A 199 0.33 17.33 -1.42
C LEU A 199 -0.30 16.37 -0.41
N VAL A 200 0.50 15.76 0.48
CA VAL A 200 0.00 14.75 1.42
C VAL A 200 -0.82 15.40 2.54
N ARG A 201 -0.33 16.50 3.13
CA ARG A 201 -0.99 17.12 4.29
C ARG A 201 -2.43 17.58 4.00
N PRO A 202 -2.71 18.28 2.88
CA PRO A 202 -4.08 18.67 2.56
C PRO A 202 -4.99 17.46 2.31
N VAL A 203 -4.49 16.42 1.64
CA VAL A 203 -5.25 15.18 1.38
C VAL A 203 -5.58 14.47 2.70
N GLN A 204 -4.59 14.29 3.57
CA GLN A 204 -4.77 13.68 4.88
C GLN A 204 -5.76 14.45 5.76
N ARG A 205 -5.69 15.79 5.77
CA ARG A 205 -6.56 16.62 6.60
C ARG A 205 -8.04 16.45 6.24
N GLU A 206 -8.34 16.30 4.96
CA GLU A 206 -9.70 16.12 4.46
C GLU A 206 -10.11 14.62 4.46
N GLY A 207 -9.14 13.71 4.64
CA GLY A 207 -9.36 12.26 4.64
C GLY A 207 -9.94 11.75 3.32
N PRO A 208 -10.73 10.66 3.32
CA PRO A 208 -11.38 10.13 2.11
C PRO A 208 -12.25 11.14 1.34
N ARG A 209 -12.70 12.23 1.99
CA ARG A 209 -13.47 13.29 1.31
C ARG A 209 -12.63 14.03 0.28
N ALA A 210 -11.30 14.07 0.47
CA ALA A 210 -10.35 14.67 -0.47
C ALA A 210 -10.49 14.12 -1.89
N THR A 211 -10.92 12.86 -2.03
CA THR A 211 -11.06 12.17 -3.32
C THR A 211 -12.48 11.66 -3.56
N SER A 212 -13.47 12.18 -2.83
CA SER A 212 -14.88 11.80 -3.02
C SER A 212 -15.48 12.28 -4.35
N SER A 213 -14.93 13.35 -4.92
CA SER A 213 -15.26 13.86 -6.25
C SER A 213 -14.07 14.62 -6.83
N ILE A 214 -14.07 14.83 -8.15
CA ILE A 214 -13.02 15.62 -8.83
C ILE A 214 -12.97 17.06 -8.28
N ASP A 215 -14.13 17.67 -8.01
CA ASP A 215 -14.20 19.05 -7.51
C ASP A 215 -13.67 19.16 -6.09
N SER A 216 -14.02 18.22 -5.20
CA SER A 216 -13.44 18.15 -3.85
C SER A 216 -11.93 18.01 -3.90
N CYS A 217 -11.41 17.21 -4.84
CA CYS A 217 -9.97 17.04 -5.00
C CYS A 217 -9.30 18.30 -5.55
N LYS A 218 -9.93 19.01 -6.50
CA LYS A 218 -9.46 20.31 -6.98
C LYS A 218 -9.38 21.35 -5.87
N ASP A 219 -10.35 21.38 -4.95
CA ASP A 219 -10.31 22.28 -3.79
C ASP A 219 -9.13 21.97 -2.86
N VAL A 220 -8.74 20.70 -2.74
CA VAL A 220 -7.53 20.29 -2.01
C VAL A 220 -6.27 20.72 -2.76
N LEU A 221 -6.19 20.46 -4.07
CA LEU A 221 -5.03 20.80 -4.90
C LEU A 221 -4.80 22.31 -5.01
N ALA A 222 -5.87 23.12 -5.02
CA ALA A 222 -5.79 24.58 -5.08
C ALA A 222 -5.10 25.21 -3.85
N ARG A 223 -4.97 24.46 -2.75
CA ARG A 223 -4.29 24.90 -1.52
C ARG A 223 -2.79 24.61 -1.53
N VAL A 224 -2.26 24.08 -2.64
CA VAL A 224 -0.86 23.67 -2.76
C VAL A 224 -0.14 24.54 -3.79
N ASP A 225 1.03 25.05 -3.41
CA ASP A 225 1.77 26.02 -4.23
C ASP A 225 2.38 25.42 -5.51
N GLN A 226 2.77 24.14 -5.46
CA GLN A 226 3.43 23.44 -6.56
C GLN A 226 2.96 22.00 -6.66
N ILE A 227 2.74 21.54 -7.91
CA ILE A 227 2.55 20.13 -8.24
C ILE A 227 3.74 19.64 -9.07
N SER A 228 4.39 18.56 -8.63
CA SER A 228 5.53 17.93 -9.31
C SER A 228 5.34 16.40 -9.36
N PRO A 229 6.04 15.69 -10.27
CA PRO A 229 5.95 14.22 -10.32
C PRO A 229 6.25 13.54 -8.98
N GLN A 230 7.28 14.02 -8.27
CA GLN A 230 7.66 13.50 -6.96
C GLN A 230 6.53 13.70 -5.93
N LEU A 231 5.95 14.90 -5.87
CA LEU A 231 4.84 15.20 -4.95
C LEU A 231 3.62 14.32 -5.22
N VAL A 232 3.29 14.11 -6.49
CA VAL A 232 2.17 13.27 -6.91
C VAL A 232 2.45 11.81 -6.55
N ALA A 233 3.66 11.30 -6.77
CA ALA A 233 4.04 9.95 -6.38
C ALA A 233 3.97 9.73 -4.87
N VAL A 234 4.44 10.69 -4.07
CA VAL A 234 4.37 10.61 -2.60
C VAL A 234 2.90 10.64 -2.13
N ALA A 235 2.03 11.45 -2.73
CA ALA A 235 0.60 11.46 -2.42
C ALA A 235 -0.09 10.15 -2.83
N LEU A 236 0.25 9.59 -4.00
CA LEU A 236 -0.26 8.28 -4.45
C LEU A 236 0.20 7.16 -3.51
N ALA A 237 1.48 7.14 -3.14
CA ALA A 237 2.02 6.18 -2.17
C ALA A 237 1.28 6.30 -0.83
N TYR A 238 1.09 7.51 -0.30
CA TYR A 238 0.33 7.73 0.92
C TYR A 238 -1.10 7.15 0.83
N MET A 239 -1.85 7.47 -0.23
CA MET A 239 -3.22 6.99 -0.37
C MET A 239 -3.32 5.48 -0.59
N LEU A 240 -2.37 4.88 -1.32
CA LEU A 240 -2.32 3.42 -1.53
C LEU A 240 -1.99 2.66 -0.24
N LEU A 241 -1.16 3.24 0.62
CA LEU A 241 -0.64 2.60 1.82
C LEU A 241 -1.45 2.93 3.08
N SER A 242 -2.36 3.90 3.01
CA SER A 242 -3.28 4.25 4.08
C SER A 242 -4.41 3.23 4.21
N ASP A 243 -4.88 3.00 5.44
CA ASP A 243 -6.09 2.23 5.74
C ASP A 243 -7.39 2.98 5.37
N GLU A 244 -7.27 4.25 4.97
CA GLU A 244 -8.40 5.08 4.56
C GLU A 244 -8.75 4.87 3.08
N SER A 245 -10.05 4.87 2.76
CA SER A 245 -10.57 4.56 1.43
C SER A 245 -10.52 5.75 0.47
N TYR A 246 -9.32 6.13 0.03
CA TYR A 246 -9.13 7.16 -1.00
C TYR A 246 -9.43 6.62 -2.41
N ASP A 247 -10.03 7.44 -3.27
CA ASP A 247 -10.15 7.15 -4.71
C ASP A 247 -8.92 7.69 -5.48
N ILE A 248 -8.05 6.76 -5.86
CA ILE A 248 -6.83 7.05 -6.62
C ILE A 248 -7.14 7.60 -8.03
N GLY A 249 -8.22 7.12 -8.67
CA GLY A 249 -8.63 7.54 -9.99
C GLY A 249 -9.13 8.98 -10.01
N VAL A 250 -9.90 9.38 -9.00
CA VAL A 250 -10.34 10.77 -8.81
C VAL A 250 -9.14 11.69 -8.59
N PHE A 251 -8.19 11.28 -7.73
CA PHE A 251 -6.98 12.07 -7.50
C PHE A 251 -6.16 12.28 -8.77
N VAL A 252 -5.84 11.20 -9.50
CA VAL A 252 -5.09 11.30 -10.76
C VAL A 252 -5.85 12.17 -11.76
N SER A 253 -7.16 12.02 -11.89
CA SER A 253 -7.99 12.84 -12.77
C SER A 253 -7.98 14.33 -12.41
N ALA A 254 -8.03 14.65 -11.12
CA ALA A 254 -7.96 16.03 -10.64
C ALA A 254 -6.57 16.65 -10.88
N VAL A 255 -5.50 15.89 -10.63
CA VAL A 255 -4.12 16.31 -10.93
C VAL A 255 -3.96 16.61 -12.42
N ARG A 256 -4.43 15.74 -13.32
CA ARG A 256 -4.39 15.97 -14.77
C ARG A 256 -5.07 17.26 -15.21
N GLN A 257 -6.15 17.65 -14.52
CA GLN A 257 -6.91 18.86 -14.83
C GLN A 257 -6.33 20.12 -14.17
N HIS A 258 -5.33 19.99 -13.30
CA HIS A 258 -4.74 21.12 -12.62
C HIS A 258 -3.79 21.90 -13.55
N PRO A 259 -3.88 23.25 -13.63
CA PRO A 259 -3.07 24.05 -14.55
C PRO A 259 -1.55 23.83 -14.45
N GLN A 260 -1.03 23.65 -13.23
CA GLN A 260 0.40 23.41 -13.00
C GLN A 260 0.87 22.00 -13.40
N ALA A 261 -0.04 21.06 -13.64
CA ALA A 261 0.26 19.64 -13.86
C ALA A 261 -0.09 19.16 -15.27
N GLN A 262 -0.44 20.08 -16.20
CA GLN A 262 -0.79 19.74 -17.58
C GLN A 262 0.32 18.96 -18.32
N ASN A 263 1.59 19.24 -17.99
CA ASN A 263 2.76 18.59 -18.58
C ASN A 263 3.50 17.69 -17.58
N ILE A 264 2.79 17.10 -16.62
CA ILE A 264 3.42 16.23 -15.65
C ILE A 264 3.99 14.98 -16.33
N ASP A 265 5.23 14.65 -16.00
CA ASP A 265 5.87 13.43 -16.46
C ASP A 265 5.38 12.23 -15.62
N TRP A 266 4.39 11.51 -16.16
CA TRP A 266 3.83 10.32 -15.51
C TRP A 266 4.82 9.15 -15.44
N TYR A 267 5.81 9.09 -16.34
CA TYR A 267 6.88 8.12 -16.20
C TYR A 267 7.73 8.42 -14.96
N ALA A 268 8.05 9.70 -14.72
CA ALA A 268 8.73 10.12 -13.49
C ALA A 268 7.91 9.84 -12.23
N VAL A 269 6.56 9.99 -12.28
CA VAL A 269 5.67 9.59 -11.18
C VAL A 269 5.81 8.10 -10.87
N VAL A 270 5.76 7.23 -11.88
CA VAL A 270 5.92 5.78 -11.69
C VAL A 270 7.33 5.44 -11.22
N LYS A 271 8.35 6.10 -11.77
CA LYS A 271 9.75 5.88 -11.36
C LYS A 271 10.03 6.26 -9.92
N ALA A 272 9.27 7.17 -9.34
CA ALA A 272 9.39 7.48 -7.93
C ALA A 272 8.99 6.32 -6.99
N PHE A 273 8.35 5.25 -7.48
CA PHE A 273 8.10 4.02 -6.71
C PHE A 273 9.30 3.04 -6.70
N ASP A 274 10.34 3.32 -7.50
CA ASP A 274 11.55 2.49 -7.62
C ASP A 274 12.50 2.69 -6.43
N MET A 275 12.12 2.16 -5.28
CA MET A 275 12.90 2.22 -4.04
C MET A 275 12.91 0.88 -3.31
N ALA A 276 14.03 0.56 -2.66
CA ALA A 276 14.25 -0.70 -1.94
C ALA A 276 13.07 -1.19 -1.07
N PRO A 277 12.45 -0.33 -0.24
CA PRO A 277 11.39 -0.76 0.66
C PRO A 277 9.98 -0.81 0.05
N MET A 278 9.74 -0.28 -1.16
CA MET A 278 8.39 -0.24 -1.74
C MET A 278 7.84 -1.63 -2.01
N ARG A 279 6.63 -1.90 -1.51
CA ARG A 279 5.86 -3.12 -1.77
C ARG A 279 4.41 -2.75 -2.04
N ILE A 280 3.76 -3.52 -2.91
CA ILE A 280 2.39 -3.28 -3.32
C ILE A 280 1.61 -4.60 -3.35
N THR A 281 0.37 -4.57 -2.86
CA THR A 281 -0.57 -5.69 -2.97
C THR A 281 -1.26 -5.70 -4.34
N LYS A 282 -1.95 -6.80 -4.67
CA LYS A 282 -2.75 -6.89 -5.92
C LYS A 282 -3.80 -5.78 -6.02
N SER A 283 -4.52 -5.49 -4.94
CA SER A 283 -5.55 -4.45 -4.92
C SER A 283 -4.98 -3.04 -5.09
N GLN A 284 -3.87 -2.74 -4.43
CA GLN A 284 -3.16 -1.47 -4.58
C GLN A 284 -2.62 -1.29 -6.01
N PHE A 285 -2.06 -2.36 -6.59
CA PHE A 285 -1.61 -2.35 -7.99
C PHE A 285 -2.77 -2.06 -8.95
N LEU A 286 -3.91 -2.75 -8.79
CA LEU A 286 -5.09 -2.52 -9.63
C LEU A 286 -5.62 -1.09 -9.50
N ALA A 287 -5.65 -0.54 -8.29
CA ALA A 287 -6.07 0.85 -8.08
C ALA A 287 -5.17 1.84 -8.83
N LEU A 288 -3.84 1.64 -8.76
CA LEU A 288 -2.86 2.46 -9.47
C LEU A 288 -2.94 2.28 -11.00
N TYR A 289 -3.00 1.03 -11.47
CA TYR A 289 -3.13 0.69 -12.89
C TYR A 289 -4.37 1.33 -13.51
N ASN A 290 -5.54 1.16 -12.87
CA ASN A 290 -6.80 1.70 -13.38
C ASN A 290 -6.83 3.23 -13.38
N ALA A 291 -6.19 3.87 -12.41
CA ALA A 291 -6.06 5.33 -12.37
C ALA A 291 -5.16 5.88 -13.48
N LEU A 292 -4.11 5.14 -13.86
CA LEU A 292 -3.14 5.56 -14.87
C LEU A 292 -3.50 5.11 -16.30
N LEU A 293 -4.33 4.10 -16.47
CA LEU A 293 -4.74 3.56 -17.77
C LEU A 293 -5.35 4.61 -18.72
N PRO A 294 -6.24 5.53 -18.28
CA PRO A 294 -6.74 6.60 -19.14
C PRO A 294 -5.61 7.46 -19.73
N ILE A 295 -4.59 7.78 -18.95
CA ILE A 295 -3.44 8.57 -19.43
C ILE A 295 -2.72 7.80 -20.54
N ALA A 296 -2.40 6.52 -20.32
CA ALA A 296 -1.67 5.72 -21.31
C ALA A 296 -2.43 5.49 -22.63
N ARG A 297 -3.77 5.60 -22.59
CA ARG A 297 -4.65 5.54 -23.78
C ARG A 297 -4.70 6.86 -24.53
N GLU A 298 -4.63 7.97 -23.81
CA GLU A 298 -4.78 9.31 -24.38
C GLU A 298 -3.45 9.93 -24.81
N THR A 299 -2.32 9.49 -24.24
CA THR A 299 -0.99 10.03 -24.54
C THR A 299 0.00 8.95 -24.99
N ASP A 300 0.79 9.28 -26.01
CA ASP A 300 1.89 8.42 -26.48
C ASP A 300 3.16 8.56 -25.64
N THR A 301 3.25 9.61 -24.83
CA THR A 301 4.42 9.89 -23.98
C THR A 301 4.48 9.05 -22.72
N PHE A 302 3.42 8.32 -22.38
CA PHE A 302 3.35 7.47 -21.18
C PHE A 302 3.00 6.02 -21.54
N ASP A 303 3.95 5.11 -21.38
CA ASP A 303 3.73 3.68 -21.48
C ASP A 303 3.46 3.10 -20.09
N ILE A 304 2.22 2.64 -19.86
CA ILE A 304 1.80 2.06 -18.57
C ILE A 304 2.60 0.81 -18.19
N GLN A 305 3.23 0.14 -19.16
CA GLN A 305 4.11 -0.99 -18.88
C GLN A 305 5.29 -0.61 -17.97
N CYS A 306 5.64 0.67 -17.81
CA CYS A 306 6.65 1.10 -16.83
C CYS A 306 6.30 0.78 -15.37
N LEU A 307 5.03 0.46 -15.06
CA LEU A 307 4.61 -0.02 -13.73
C LEU A 307 5.22 -1.38 -13.37
N TRP A 308 5.55 -2.23 -14.33
CA TRP A 308 6.09 -3.58 -14.08
C TRP A 308 7.33 -3.91 -14.92
N GLY A 309 7.45 -3.33 -16.11
CA GLY A 309 8.56 -3.50 -17.04
C GLY A 309 9.64 -2.43 -16.92
N GLY A 310 10.61 -2.48 -17.84
CA GLY A 310 11.80 -1.63 -17.81
C GLY A 310 12.80 -2.01 -16.71
N SER A 311 13.82 -1.17 -16.52
CA SER A 311 14.89 -1.42 -15.55
C SER A 311 14.64 -0.62 -14.27
N TRP A 312 14.31 -1.31 -13.18
CA TRP A 312 14.24 -0.71 -11.86
C TRP A 312 15.57 -0.86 -11.11
N LEU A 313 15.90 0.11 -10.26
CA LEU A 313 17.04 0.04 -9.35
C LEU A 313 16.78 -0.98 -8.23
N SER A 314 15.54 -1.04 -7.74
CA SER A 314 15.13 -2.02 -6.74
C SER A 314 14.45 -3.23 -7.37
N THR A 315 15.20 -4.33 -7.47
CA THR A 315 14.66 -5.62 -7.93
C THR A 315 13.48 -6.09 -7.08
N ASN A 316 13.54 -5.91 -5.75
CA ASN A 316 12.47 -6.36 -4.86
C ASN A 316 11.18 -5.52 -5.02
N ALA A 317 11.30 -4.22 -5.27
CA ALA A 317 10.13 -3.39 -5.55
C ALA A 317 9.49 -3.79 -6.88
N GLN A 318 10.29 -3.92 -7.94
CA GLN A 318 9.80 -4.37 -9.24
C GLN A 318 9.16 -5.76 -9.16
N LEU A 319 9.76 -6.70 -8.42
CA LEU A 319 9.19 -8.03 -8.19
C LEU A 319 7.82 -7.97 -7.51
N SER A 320 7.61 -7.04 -6.57
CA SER A 320 6.30 -6.83 -5.95
C SER A 320 5.25 -6.37 -6.97
N PHE A 321 5.58 -5.43 -7.84
CA PHE A 321 4.68 -4.94 -8.89
C PHE A 321 4.40 -6.00 -9.95
N VAL A 322 5.43 -6.71 -10.40
CA VAL A 322 5.30 -7.80 -11.37
C VAL A 322 4.45 -8.94 -10.81
N THR A 323 4.66 -9.33 -9.56
CA THR A 323 3.85 -10.38 -8.91
C THR A 323 2.39 -9.93 -8.77
N ALA A 324 2.15 -8.70 -8.34
CA ALA A 324 0.80 -8.14 -8.23
C ALA A 324 0.08 -8.14 -9.60
N PHE A 325 0.75 -7.68 -10.65
CA PHE A 325 0.25 -7.70 -12.03
C PHE A 325 -0.06 -9.13 -12.52
N LEU A 326 0.89 -10.06 -12.39
CA LEU A 326 0.76 -11.42 -12.91
C LEU A 326 -0.23 -12.29 -12.12
N SER A 327 -0.57 -11.89 -10.89
CA SER A 327 -1.60 -12.53 -10.06
C SER A 327 -3.03 -12.08 -10.36
N CYS A 328 -3.21 -11.11 -11.26
CA CYS A 328 -4.53 -10.64 -11.68
C CYS A 328 -5.18 -11.64 -12.65
N SER A 329 -6.50 -11.82 -12.54
CA SER A 329 -7.26 -12.56 -13.55
C SER A 329 -7.62 -11.67 -14.75
N PRO A 330 -7.97 -12.25 -15.92
CA PRO A 330 -8.44 -11.46 -17.07
C PRO A 330 -9.69 -10.61 -16.80
N GLN A 331 -10.50 -10.97 -15.80
CA GLN A 331 -11.67 -10.17 -15.38
C GLN A 331 -11.28 -8.95 -14.56
N GLU A 332 -10.21 -9.05 -13.77
CA GLU A 332 -9.65 -7.92 -12.99
C GLU A 332 -8.82 -6.99 -13.89
N LEU A 333 -8.05 -7.58 -14.83
CA LEU A 333 -7.20 -6.87 -15.77
C LEU A 333 -7.07 -7.68 -17.08
N ASP A 334 -7.74 -7.22 -18.13
CA ASP A 334 -7.63 -7.79 -19.47
C ASP A 334 -6.37 -7.23 -20.18
N ALA A 335 -5.37 -8.09 -20.38
CA ALA A 335 -4.11 -7.73 -21.01
C ALA A 335 -4.29 -7.24 -22.45
N SER A 336 -5.30 -7.73 -23.17
CA SER A 336 -5.57 -7.31 -24.55
C SER A 336 -5.97 -5.83 -24.66
N GLN A 337 -6.38 -5.22 -23.54
CA GLN A 337 -6.79 -3.82 -23.45
C GLN A 337 -5.66 -2.88 -23.01
N ILE A 338 -4.45 -3.41 -22.76
CA ILE A 338 -3.26 -2.63 -22.41
C ILE A 338 -2.72 -1.96 -23.69
N PRO A 339 -2.61 -0.62 -23.72
CA PRO A 339 -2.02 0.10 -24.85
C PRO A 339 -0.57 -0.34 -25.10
N ARG A 340 -0.24 -0.63 -26.37
CA ARG A 340 1.13 -0.94 -26.82
C ARG A 340 1.78 -2.11 -26.06
N LEU A 341 0.99 -3.05 -25.53
CA LEU A 341 1.51 -4.20 -24.81
C LEU A 341 2.51 -4.97 -25.68
N ARG A 342 3.71 -5.18 -25.15
CA ARG A 342 4.67 -6.11 -25.73
C ARG A 342 4.31 -7.51 -25.28
N ALA A 343 3.53 -8.19 -26.12
CA ALA A 343 3.05 -9.54 -25.87
C ALA A 343 4.13 -10.58 -26.20
N ALA A 344 4.23 -11.61 -25.37
CA ALA A 344 5.11 -12.76 -25.57
C ALA A 344 4.59 -13.71 -26.66
N PHE A 345 3.29 -13.72 -26.89
CA PHE A 345 2.62 -14.41 -27.99
C PHE A 345 1.30 -13.70 -28.33
N SER A 346 0.81 -13.89 -29.55
CA SER A 346 -0.38 -13.24 -30.10
C SER A 346 -1.29 -14.23 -30.84
N MET A 347 -2.54 -13.83 -31.13
CA MET A 347 -3.47 -14.69 -31.88
C MET A 347 -2.98 -15.03 -33.29
N ASP A 348 -2.15 -14.18 -33.89
CA ASP A 348 -1.58 -14.39 -35.22
C ASP A 348 -0.71 -15.67 -35.27
N GLU A 349 -0.05 -16.02 -34.16
CA GLU A 349 0.78 -17.22 -34.07
C GLU A 349 -0.05 -18.52 -34.02
N PHE A 350 -1.34 -18.43 -33.68
CA PHE A 350 -2.27 -19.55 -33.61
C PHE A 350 -3.20 -19.64 -34.83
N ALA A 351 -2.99 -18.83 -35.86
CA ALA A 351 -3.86 -18.80 -37.05
C ALA A 351 -3.99 -20.15 -37.77
N ASP A 352 -2.93 -20.97 -37.75
CA ASP A 352 -2.87 -22.31 -38.34
C ASP A 352 -3.06 -23.45 -37.32
N ALA A 353 -3.42 -23.13 -36.07
CA ALA A 353 -3.70 -24.12 -35.04
C ALA A 353 -5.09 -24.78 -35.23
N SER A 354 -5.36 -25.84 -34.47
CA SER A 354 -6.71 -26.40 -34.37
C SER A 354 -7.70 -25.41 -33.74
N GLU A 355 -8.99 -25.59 -33.99
CA GLU A 355 -10.02 -24.71 -33.43
C GLU A 355 -10.06 -24.73 -31.90
N GLU A 356 -9.76 -25.88 -31.28
CA GLU A 356 -9.63 -26.01 -29.82
C GLU A 356 -8.45 -25.17 -29.29
N VAL A 357 -7.30 -25.23 -29.95
CA VAL A 357 -6.11 -24.43 -29.59
C VAL A 357 -6.38 -22.94 -29.79
N LYS A 358 -7.03 -22.53 -30.89
CA LYS A 358 -7.43 -21.13 -31.10
C LYS A 358 -8.38 -20.62 -30.03
N ALA A 359 -9.39 -21.42 -29.66
CA ALA A 359 -10.35 -21.05 -28.63
C ALA A 359 -9.68 -20.88 -27.25
N TYR A 360 -8.67 -21.70 -26.94
CA TYR A 360 -7.88 -21.55 -25.73
C TYR A 360 -6.93 -20.34 -25.81
N ALA A 361 -6.21 -20.17 -26.93
CA ALA A 361 -5.33 -19.04 -27.16
C ALA A 361 -6.05 -17.70 -27.01
N GLN A 362 -7.29 -17.59 -27.49
CA GLN A 362 -8.12 -16.39 -27.34
C GLN A 362 -8.37 -16.01 -25.87
N LYS A 363 -8.42 -16.99 -24.97
CA LYS A 363 -8.48 -16.76 -23.52
C LYS A 363 -7.10 -16.41 -22.97
N ALA A 364 -6.06 -17.14 -23.37
CA ALA A 364 -4.70 -16.96 -22.88
C ALA A 364 -4.14 -15.57 -23.20
N VAL A 365 -4.42 -14.99 -24.36
CA VAL A 365 -3.95 -13.64 -24.74
C VAL A 365 -4.57 -12.50 -23.91
N SER A 366 -5.66 -12.76 -23.19
CA SER A 366 -6.24 -11.80 -22.24
C SER A 366 -5.58 -11.84 -20.85
N HIS A 367 -4.77 -12.86 -20.56
CA HIS A 367 -4.14 -13.04 -19.25
C HIS A 367 -2.88 -12.17 -19.10
N PRO A 368 -2.66 -11.50 -17.93
CA PRO A 368 -1.48 -10.65 -17.69
C PRO A 368 -0.12 -11.29 -17.99
N MET A 369 0.00 -12.60 -17.80
CA MET A 369 1.20 -13.41 -18.12
C MET A 369 1.64 -13.33 -19.59
N VAL A 370 0.78 -12.89 -20.51
CA VAL A 370 1.17 -12.64 -21.90
C VAL A 370 2.14 -11.44 -22.03
N SER A 371 2.27 -10.59 -21.01
CA SER A 371 3.24 -9.49 -20.98
C SER A 371 4.68 -10.03 -21.03
N LEU A 372 5.38 -9.79 -22.15
CA LEU A 372 6.76 -10.22 -22.34
C LEU A 372 7.68 -9.63 -21.28
N GLU A 373 7.48 -8.35 -20.94
CA GLU A 373 8.31 -7.66 -19.96
C GLU A 373 8.16 -8.23 -18.55
N ALA A 374 6.91 -8.50 -18.12
CA ALA A 374 6.65 -9.07 -16.81
C ALA A 374 7.20 -10.50 -16.71
N THR A 375 6.94 -11.32 -17.72
CA THR A 375 7.41 -12.72 -17.75
C THR A 375 8.92 -12.81 -17.87
N LYS A 376 9.56 -11.98 -18.70
CA LYS A 376 11.03 -11.89 -18.81
C LYS A 376 11.66 -11.51 -17.48
N PHE A 377 11.13 -10.50 -16.80
CA PHE A 377 11.62 -10.11 -15.48
C PHE A 377 11.48 -11.24 -14.47
N LEU A 378 10.29 -11.85 -14.36
CA LEU A 378 10.04 -12.93 -13.42
C LEU A 378 10.96 -14.13 -13.68
N PHE A 379 11.09 -14.54 -14.94
CA PHE A 379 11.93 -15.65 -15.38
C PHE A 379 13.42 -15.39 -15.14
N HIS A 380 13.86 -14.13 -15.24
CA HIS A 380 15.23 -13.76 -14.92
C HIS A 380 15.51 -13.76 -13.42
N VAL A 381 14.66 -13.11 -12.64
CA VAL A 381 14.89 -12.89 -11.21
C VAL A 381 14.75 -14.19 -10.40
N ILE A 382 13.69 -14.96 -10.62
CA ILE A 382 13.43 -16.17 -9.82
C ILE A 382 14.45 -17.28 -10.11
N PHE A 383 14.90 -17.39 -11.35
CA PHE A 383 15.82 -18.46 -11.77
C PHE A 383 17.27 -17.96 -11.93
N GLN A 384 17.61 -16.82 -11.33
CA GLN A 384 18.98 -16.30 -11.32
C GLN A 384 19.91 -17.18 -10.48
N SER A 385 19.42 -17.66 -9.33
CA SER A 385 20.17 -18.49 -8.38
C SER A 385 19.22 -19.34 -7.53
N GLN A 386 19.76 -20.35 -6.85
CA GLN A 386 19.00 -21.16 -5.89
C GLN A 386 18.43 -20.30 -4.74
N ASP A 387 19.19 -19.31 -4.27
CA ASP A 387 18.75 -18.41 -3.20
C ASP A 387 17.58 -17.53 -3.63
N ALA A 388 17.62 -17.00 -4.86
CA ALA A 388 16.52 -16.23 -5.42
C ALA A 388 15.24 -17.07 -5.56
N TYR A 389 15.38 -18.33 -5.97
CA TYR A 389 14.27 -19.29 -6.03
C TYR A 389 13.69 -19.57 -4.64
N ASN A 390 14.53 -19.83 -3.64
CA ASN A 390 14.09 -20.05 -2.25
C ASN A 390 13.38 -18.82 -1.68
N GLN A 391 13.88 -17.62 -1.98
CA GLN A 391 13.22 -16.37 -1.59
C GLN A 391 11.85 -16.23 -2.25
N ALA A 392 11.74 -16.51 -3.55
CA ALA A 392 10.47 -16.48 -4.27
C ALA A 392 9.45 -17.51 -3.72
N GLN A 393 9.92 -18.70 -3.35
CA GLN A 393 9.12 -19.73 -2.67
C GLN A 393 8.57 -19.24 -1.33
N ASN A 394 9.40 -18.59 -0.51
CA ASN A 394 8.95 -17.99 0.77
C ASN A 394 7.90 -16.89 0.57
N LEU A 395 7.92 -16.21 -0.58
CA LEU A 395 6.92 -15.21 -0.96
C LEU A 395 5.68 -15.83 -1.64
N GLY A 396 5.63 -17.15 -1.81
CA GLY A 396 4.52 -17.86 -2.46
C GLY A 396 4.40 -17.60 -3.97
N ILE A 397 5.39 -16.96 -4.60
CA ILE A 397 5.29 -16.52 -6.00
C ILE A 397 5.08 -17.71 -6.96
N PRO A 398 5.81 -18.83 -6.83
CA PRO A 398 5.61 -19.96 -7.73
C PRO A 398 4.19 -20.51 -7.67
N GLU A 399 3.57 -20.56 -6.50
CA GLU A 399 2.19 -21.05 -6.36
C GLU A 399 1.18 -20.05 -6.92
N ILE A 400 1.30 -18.78 -6.53
CA ILE A 400 0.34 -17.71 -6.87
C ILE A 400 0.36 -17.38 -8.37
N VAL A 401 1.55 -17.44 -9.00
CA VAL A 401 1.75 -16.92 -10.36
C VAL A 401 2.03 -18.04 -11.36
N ILE A 402 3.02 -18.90 -11.08
CA ILE A 402 3.54 -19.86 -12.07
C ILE A 402 2.64 -21.10 -12.14
N ASN A 403 2.45 -21.81 -11.02
CA ASN A 403 1.74 -23.09 -10.97
C ASN A 403 0.28 -22.94 -11.43
N ALA A 404 -0.40 -21.88 -10.98
CA ALA A 404 -1.78 -21.58 -11.34
C ALA A 404 -2.00 -21.40 -12.85
N ASN A 405 -0.97 -20.98 -13.61
CA ASN A 405 -1.06 -20.66 -15.04
C ASN A 405 0.14 -21.24 -15.81
N THR A 406 0.55 -22.47 -15.47
CA THR A 406 1.82 -23.06 -15.93
C THR A 406 1.92 -23.12 -17.46
N ASP A 407 0.82 -23.44 -18.13
CA ASP A 407 0.74 -23.51 -19.60
C ASP A 407 1.02 -22.15 -20.25
N ILE A 408 0.36 -21.08 -19.77
CA ILE A 408 0.58 -19.71 -20.25
C ILE A 408 2.01 -19.25 -19.92
N PHE A 409 2.49 -19.53 -18.71
CA PHE A 409 3.84 -19.18 -18.28
C PHE A 409 4.91 -19.83 -19.16
N VAL A 410 4.79 -21.13 -19.46
CA VAL A 410 5.74 -21.85 -20.33
C VAL A 410 5.75 -21.24 -21.74
N CYS A 411 4.57 -20.92 -22.28
CA CYS A 411 4.47 -20.24 -23.58
C CYS A 411 5.17 -18.88 -23.55
N ALA A 412 4.82 -18.02 -22.58
CA ALA A 412 5.39 -16.68 -22.49
C ALA A 412 6.90 -16.68 -22.19
N ALA A 413 7.36 -17.57 -21.31
CA ALA A 413 8.78 -17.68 -20.95
C ALA A 413 9.63 -18.19 -22.13
N SER A 414 9.08 -19.05 -22.99
CA SER A 414 9.79 -19.53 -24.18
C SER A 414 10.05 -18.43 -25.23
N ALA A 415 9.30 -17.31 -25.19
CA ALA A 415 9.54 -16.14 -26.03
C ALA A 415 10.65 -15.21 -25.48
N CYS A 416 11.17 -15.47 -24.28
CA CYS A 416 12.27 -14.69 -23.72
C CYS A 416 13.55 -14.86 -24.54
N GLU A 417 14.26 -13.75 -24.76
CA GLU A 417 15.52 -13.70 -25.51
C GLU A 417 16.57 -14.69 -24.95
N LYS A 418 17.24 -15.38 -25.86
CA LYS A 418 18.33 -16.33 -25.58
C LYS A 418 19.71 -15.63 -25.70
N PRO A 419 20.78 -16.16 -25.08
CA PRO A 419 20.87 -17.42 -24.33
C PRO A 419 20.26 -17.34 -22.93
N TRP A 420 19.65 -18.44 -22.49
CA TRP A 420 19.19 -18.60 -21.10
C TRP A 420 20.33 -19.11 -20.21
N ALA A 421 20.27 -18.76 -18.93
CA ALA A 421 21.14 -19.34 -17.92
C ALA A 421 20.77 -20.81 -17.65
N ALA A 422 21.71 -21.60 -17.11
CA ALA A 422 21.49 -23.02 -16.86
C ALA A 422 20.26 -23.32 -15.98
N LEU A 423 20.03 -22.52 -14.93
CA LEU A 423 18.86 -22.67 -14.06
C LEU A 423 17.55 -22.32 -14.77
N GLN A 424 17.56 -21.32 -15.64
CA GLN A 424 16.41 -20.94 -16.46
C GLN A 424 16.05 -22.05 -17.45
N GLU A 425 17.05 -22.60 -18.14
CA GLU A 425 16.86 -23.71 -19.07
C GLU A 425 16.35 -24.96 -18.35
N MET A 426 16.92 -25.29 -17.19
CA MET A 426 16.47 -26.40 -16.35
C MET A 426 15.03 -26.22 -15.88
N ALA A 427 14.69 -25.02 -15.39
CA ALA A 427 13.35 -24.70 -14.91
C ALA A 427 12.30 -24.80 -16.03
N LEU A 428 12.56 -24.19 -17.20
CA LEU A 428 11.61 -24.28 -18.31
C LEU A 428 11.44 -25.72 -18.79
N ASN A 429 12.53 -26.51 -18.84
CA ASN A 429 12.45 -27.92 -19.20
C ASN A 429 11.61 -28.71 -18.19
N GLN A 430 11.79 -28.46 -16.88
CA GLN A 430 11.02 -29.10 -15.83
C GLN A 430 9.52 -28.75 -15.92
N LEU A 431 9.18 -27.48 -16.18
CA LEU A 431 7.80 -27.03 -16.33
C LEU A 431 7.15 -27.50 -17.64
N PHE A 432 7.94 -27.66 -18.71
CA PHE A 432 7.48 -28.16 -20.00
C PHE A 432 7.20 -29.68 -19.99
N ARG A 433 8.03 -30.46 -19.26
CA ARG A 433 8.00 -31.93 -19.28
C ARG A 433 6.60 -32.55 -19.08
N PRO A 434 5.74 -32.08 -18.16
CA PRO A 434 4.39 -32.61 -18.03
C PRO A 434 3.50 -32.44 -19.27
N PHE A 435 3.62 -31.32 -20.00
CA PHE A 435 2.88 -31.12 -21.25
C PHE A 435 3.38 -32.05 -22.36
N PHE A 436 4.70 -32.26 -22.42
CA PHE A 436 5.29 -33.22 -23.35
C PHE A 436 4.73 -34.65 -23.14
N HIS A 437 4.61 -35.09 -21.88
CA HIS A 437 4.02 -36.40 -21.53
C HIS A 437 2.48 -36.38 -21.52
N LYS A 438 1.85 -35.26 -21.90
CA LYS A 438 0.39 -35.07 -21.90
C LYS A 438 -0.26 -35.32 -20.53
N SER A 439 0.47 -35.10 -19.44
CA SER A 439 -0.03 -35.28 -18.07
C SER A 439 -0.74 -34.03 -17.53
N LEU A 440 -0.52 -32.87 -18.15
CA LEU A 440 -1.26 -31.63 -17.89
C LEU A 440 -2.17 -31.27 -19.08
N PRO A 441 -3.30 -30.56 -18.83
CA PRO A 441 -4.20 -30.10 -19.89
C PRO A 441 -3.52 -29.06 -20.78
N ASN A 442 -4.17 -28.69 -21.89
CA ASN A 442 -3.71 -27.64 -22.82
C ASN A 442 -2.31 -27.91 -23.44
N TYR A 443 -1.85 -29.16 -23.44
CA TYR A 443 -0.55 -29.53 -24.01
C TYR A 443 -0.42 -29.15 -25.50
N ASP A 444 -1.49 -29.26 -26.29
CA ASP A 444 -1.48 -28.87 -27.71
C ASP A 444 -1.25 -27.38 -27.90
N PHE A 445 -1.82 -26.54 -27.01
CA PHE A 445 -1.56 -25.10 -27.01
C PHE A 445 -0.09 -24.80 -26.71
N VAL A 446 0.47 -25.44 -25.68
CA VAL A 446 1.88 -25.28 -25.28
C VAL A 446 2.82 -25.72 -26.40
N LEU A 447 2.60 -26.92 -26.96
CA LEU A 447 3.42 -27.44 -28.05
C LEU A 447 3.36 -26.55 -29.30
N HIS A 448 2.17 -26.03 -29.65
CA HIS A 448 2.01 -25.11 -30.78
C HIS A 448 2.77 -23.81 -30.55
N ALA A 449 2.63 -23.18 -29.37
CA ALA A 449 3.34 -21.94 -29.04
C ALA A 449 4.86 -22.13 -29.09
N LEU A 450 5.38 -23.20 -28.46
CA LEU A 450 6.81 -23.51 -28.46
C LEU A 450 7.34 -23.79 -29.88
N TRP A 451 6.54 -24.44 -30.74
CA TRP A 451 6.90 -24.63 -32.14
C TRP A 451 6.94 -23.32 -32.91
N LYS A 452 6.13 -22.31 -32.55
CA LYS A 452 6.18 -20.99 -33.17
C LYS A 452 7.40 -20.18 -32.70
N HIS A 453 7.71 -20.24 -31.41
CA HIS A 453 8.84 -19.50 -30.83
C HIS A 453 10.20 -20.11 -31.18
N ASP A 454 10.37 -21.43 -30.97
CA ASP A 454 11.64 -22.11 -31.22
C ASP A 454 11.47 -23.60 -31.54
N LYS A 455 11.31 -23.87 -32.85
CA LYS A 455 11.25 -25.22 -33.41
C LYS A 455 12.46 -26.07 -33.07
N SER A 456 13.65 -25.48 -33.05
CA SER A 456 14.90 -26.20 -32.83
C SER A 456 15.00 -26.68 -31.40
N TRP A 457 14.63 -25.83 -30.44
CA TRP A 457 14.57 -26.21 -29.02
C TRP A 457 13.54 -27.31 -28.78
N LEU A 458 12.33 -27.16 -29.32
CA LEU A 458 11.30 -28.19 -29.15
C LEU A 458 11.74 -29.53 -29.78
N ALA A 459 12.30 -29.50 -30.99
CA ALA A 459 12.82 -30.69 -31.65
C ALA A 459 13.95 -31.36 -30.85
N SER A 460 14.85 -30.58 -30.22
CA SER A 460 15.90 -31.16 -29.37
C SER A 460 15.31 -31.89 -28.18
N LYS A 461 14.24 -31.35 -27.56
CA LYS A 461 13.54 -32.02 -26.45
C LYS A 461 12.83 -33.30 -26.88
N LEU A 462 12.25 -33.34 -28.09
CA LEU A 462 11.71 -34.57 -28.67
C LEU A 462 12.78 -35.64 -28.84
N VAL A 463 13.96 -35.26 -29.37
CA VAL A 463 15.09 -36.18 -29.58
C VAL A 463 15.69 -36.65 -28.25
N GLU A 464 15.88 -35.74 -27.29
CA GLU A 464 16.34 -36.07 -25.93
C GLU A 464 15.40 -37.08 -25.26
N ALA A 465 14.08 -36.87 -25.36
CA ALA A 465 13.09 -37.78 -24.81
C ALA A 465 13.12 -39.15 -25.48
N TYR A 466 13.13 -39.21 -26.81
CA TYR A 466 13.23 -40.47 -27.56
C TYR A 466 14.50 -41.25 -27.24
N ASN A 467 15.63 -40.57 -27.02
CA ASN A 467 16.88 -41.23 -26.64
C ASN A 467 16.88 -41.74 -25.20
N ALA A 468 16.16 -41.06 -24.29
CA ALA A 468 16.03 -41.47 -22.89
C ALA A 468 15.02 -42.62 -22.71
N ASP A 469 13.94 -42.60 -23.50
CA ASP A 469 12.90 -43.63 -23.53
C ASP A 469 12.41 -43.80 -24.99
N PRO A 470 12.97 -44.77 -25.76
CA PRO A 470 12.63 -44.97 -27.17
C PRO A 470 11.26 -45.62 -27.42
N THR A 471 10.56 -46.02 -26.35
CA THR A 471 9.25 -46.67 -26.39
C THR A 471 8.13 -45.70 -26.09
#